data_AF-A0A967Z7F6-F1
#
_entry.id   AF-A0A967Z7F6-F1
#
_cell.length_a   1.000
_cell.length_b   1.000
_cell.length_c   1.000
_cell.angle_alpha   90.00
_cell.angle_beta   90.00
_cell.angle_gamma   90.00
#
_symmetry.space_group_name_H-M   'P 1'
#
loop_
_entity.id
_entity.type
_entity.pdbx_description
1 polymer ?
#
loop_
_entity_poly.entity_id
_entity_poly.type
_entity_poly.pdbx_seq_one_letter_code
_entity_poly.pdbx_strand_id
1 'polypeptide(L)'
;SNLGPLFLVFLGITLVGSFGLLWLRWPYLRSENKLDAVLSRESSFLFNNLFLVGMTFAVFWGTIFPIISEAVRGVKITVGAPFFNQVNVPIGMALLALTGICPLIAWRKASERNLRRSFTIPLSAGVLAAIVLFVLGMRSLYPLIAFSLAVFVMVTIILEFYRGAKARAHSAQLDFVRAFWDLLMRNKRRYGGYIVHIGIVMIFVGITGSSAFQKEKAAFLAPGDSLQIAGYTLHYQGLENRSTNHAQIMAAGMQVERSGKALLTMYPERQKHRGHDVVSEVAIRQTPKEDLYVILVDFDANQRAQFKVLVIPLVSWIWIGGVVMIVGTLIAMGPDRFKKKTANLPERKPARRVKEVEHAI
;
A
#
# COMPACT_ATOMS: atom_id res chain seq x y z
N SER A 1 -23.70 27.19 5.20
CA SER A 1 -23.87 26.21 4.11
C SER A 1 -25.10 25.36 4.42
N ASN A 2 -26.11 25.36 3.54
CA ASN A 2 -27.36 24.59 3.75
C ASN A 2 -27.20 23.09 3.44
N LEU A 3 -26.02 22.66 2.97
CA LEU A 3 -25.74 21.27 2.63
C LEU A 3 -25.42 20.41 3.87
N GLY A 4 -24.88 21.01 4.94
CA GLY A 4 -24.47 20.27 6.14
C GLY A 4 -25.58 19.40 6.75
N PRO A 5 -26.78 19.97 7.03
CA PRO A 5 -27.91 19.19 7.54
C PRO A 5 -28.37 18.08 6.57
N LEU A 6 -28.41 18.34 5.26
CA LEU A 6 -28.80 17.35 4.25
C LEU A 6 -27.82 16.17 4.22
N PHE A 7 -26.51 16.44 4.26
CA PHE A 7 -25.49 15.40 4.34
C PHE A 7 -25.57 14.60 5.64
N LEU A 8 -25.85 15.26 6.77
CA LEU A 8 -26.04 14.59 8.06
C LEU A 8 -27.23 13.64 8.05
N VAL A 9 -28.37 14.08 7.51
CA VAL A 9 -29.56 13.22 7.36
C VAL A 9 -29.27 12.03 6.46
N PHE A 10 -28.65 12.27 5.30
CA PHE A 10 -28.27 11.20 4.37
C PHE A 10 -27.31 10.17 5.02
N LEU A 11 -26.28 10.65 5.71
CA LEU A 11 -25.31 9.81 6.42
C LEU A 11 -26.01 9.02 7.54
N GLY A 12 -26.90 9.66 8.29
CA GLY A 12 -27.71 9.03 9.33
C GLY A 12 -28.58 7.91 8.79
N ILE A 13 -29.32 8.15 7.69
CA ILE A 13 -30.15 7.14 7.03
C ILE A 13 -29.29 5.97 6.53
N THR A 14 -28.16 6.26 5.89
CA THR A 14 -27.28 5.21 5.36
C THR A 14 -26.66 4.38 6.49
N LEU A 15 -26.26 5.01 7.58
CA LEU A 15 -25.66 4.35 8.73
C LEU A 15 -26.70 3.47 9.44
N VAL A 16 -27.86 4.03 9.82
CA VAL A 16 -28.94 3.28 10.46
C VAL A 16 -29.47 2.17 9.55
N GLY A 17 -29.64 2.45 8.25
CA GLY A 17 -30.07 1.44 7.27
C GLY A 17 -29.07 0.30 7.12
N SER A 18 -27.77 0.61 7.04
CA SER A 18 -26.71 -0.41 6.89
C SER A 18 -26.59 -1.28 8.15
N PHE A 19 -26.53 -0.68 9.34
CA PHE A 19 -26.48 -1.43 10.60
C PHE A 19 -27.78 -2.20 10.86
N GLY A 20 -28.93 -1.61 10.54
CA GLY A 20 -30.24 -2.26 10.64
C GLY A 20 -30.33 -3.50 9.75
N LEU A 21 -29.90 -3.40 8.48
CA LEU A 21 -29.84 -4.55 7.57
C LEU A 21 -28.88 -5.62 8.08
N LEU A 22 -27.71 -5.24 8.61
CA LEU A 22 -26.73 -6.17 9.15
C LEU A 22 -27.27 -6.91 10.37
N TRP A 23 -27.96 -6.20 11.27
CA TRP A 23 -28.64 -6.77 12.43
C TRP A 23 -29.72 -7.77 12.02
N LEU A 24 -30.59 -7.38 11.08
CA LEU A 24 -31.67 -8.24 10.57
C LEU A 24 -31.14 -9.49 9.84
N ARG A 25 -29.98 -9.38 9.18
CA ARG A 25 -29.34 -10.49 8.45
C ARG A 25 -28.33 -11.26 9.28
N TRP A 26 -28.10 -10.90 10.54
CA TRP A 26 -27.14 -11.55 11.43
C TRP A 26 -27.23 -13.09 11.47
N PRO A 27 -28.44 -13.70 11.49
CA PRO A 27 -28.55 -15.16 11.49
C PRO A 27 -27.95 -15.82 10.24
N TYR A 28 -28.03 -15.16 9.09
CA TYR A 28 -27.48 -15.64 7.81
C TYR A 28 -25.96 -15.43 7.70
N LEU A 29 -25.36 -14.64 8.59
CA LEU A 29 -23.93 -14.29 8.57
C LEU A 29 -23.09 -15.15 9.52
N ARG A 30 -23.71 -16.08 10.27
CA ARG A 30 -22.99 -16.98 11.17
C ARG A 30 -22.19 -18.01 10.36
N SER A 31 -20.88 -18.04 10.59
CA SER A 31 -19.99 -19.08 10.05
C SER A 31 -20.38 -20.45 10.59
N GLU A 32 -20.55 -21.43 9.70
CA GLU A 32 -20.73 -22.85 10.05
C GLU A 32 -19.42 -23.48 10.59
N ASN A 33 -18.27 -22.87 10.29
CA ASN A 33 -16.94 -23.39 10.65
C ASN A 33 -16.42 -22.81 11.96
N LYS A 34 -15.86 -23.68 12.80
CA LYS A 34 -15.06 -23.31 13.99
C LYS A 34 -13.58 -23.30 13.63
N LEU A 35 -12.80 -22.40 14.25
CA LEU A 35 -11.35 -22.33 14.05
C LEU A 35 -10.68 -23.56 14.68
N ASP A 36 -10.06 -24.41 13.85
CA ASP A 36 -9.41 -25.63 14.33
C ASP A 36 -8.03 -25.40 14.98
N ALA A 37 -7.35 -24.30 14.64
CA ALA A 37 -6.01 -23.98 15.14
C ALA A 37 -5.67 -22.49 15.00
N VAL A 38 -4.96 -21.93 15.99
CA VAL A 38 -4.50 -20.53 15.99
C VAL A 38 -3.54 -20.24 14.83
N LEU A 39 -2.72 -21.22 14.43
CA LEU A 39 -1.79 -21.11 13.31
C LEU A 39 -2.31 -21.90 12.09
N SER A 40 -3.24 -21.30 11.35
CA SER A 40 -3.85 -21.87 10.14
C SER A 40 -4.07 -20.77 9.09
N ARG A 41 -4.29 -21.12 7.82
CA ARG A 41 -4.66 -20.14 6.79
C ARG A 41 -5.96 -19.39 7.15
N GLU A 42 -6.91 -20.08 7.75
CA GLU A 42 -8.19 -19.50 8.20
C GLU A 42 -7.97 -18.45 9.30
N SER A 43 -7.12 -18.77 10.27
CA SER A 43 -6.72 -17.84 11.32
C SER A 43 -5.92 -16.66 10.76
N SER A 44 -5.03 -16.87 9.79
CA SER A 44 -4.32 -15.77 9.14
C SER A 44 -5.25 -14.83 8.36
N PHE A 45 -6.33 -15.35 7.77
CA PHE A 45 -7.37 -14.53 7.15
C PHE A 45 -8.15 -13.72 8.19
N LEU A 46 -8.47 -14.32 9.34
CA LEU A 46 -9.09 -13.61 10.46
C LEU A 46 -8.18 -12.49 11.00
N PHE A 47 -6.89 -12.77 11.20
CA PHE A 47 -5.91 -11.75 11.62
C PHE A 47 -5.78 -10.63 10.60
N ASN A 48 -5.79 -10.94 9.30
CA ASN A 48 -5.76 -9.91 8.26
C ASN A 48 -6.96 -8.96 8.39
N ASN A 49 -8.17 -9.50 8.52
CA ASN A 49 -9.38 -8.69 8.72
C ASN A 49 -9.34 -7.92 10.04
N LEU A 50 -8.85 -8.52 11.13
CA LEU A 50 -8.71 -7.86 12.42
C LEU A 50 -7.78 -6.64 12.33
N PHE A 51 -6.64 -6.78 11.66
CA PHE A 51 -5.71 -5.66 11.43
C PHE A 51 -6.31 -4.58 10.55
N LEU A 52 -7.05 -4.94 9.49
CA LEU A 52 -7.74 -3.96 8.63
C LEU A 52 -8.84 -3.21 9.38
N VAL A 53 -9.65 -3.89 10.18
CA VAL A 53 -10.68 -3.28 11.04
C VAL A 53 -10.03 -2.41 12.12
N GLY A 54 -8.94 -2.88 12.72
CA GLY A 54 -8.16 -2.11 13.69
C GLY A 54 -7.59 -0.82 13.09
N MET A 55 -7.02 -0.89 11.88
CA MET A 55 -6.56 0.28 11.14
C MET A 55 -7.71 1.23 10.82
N THR A 56 -8.85 0.71 10.39
CA THR A 56 -10.06 1.50 10.13
C THR A 56 -10.52 2.23 11.38
N PHE A 57 -10.59 1.55 12.52
CA PHE A 57 -10.96 2.14 13.81
C PHE A 57 -9.94 3.22 14.23
N ALA A 58 -8.65 2.95 14.12
CA ALA A 58 -7.59 3.90 14.50
C ALA A 58 -7.66 5.19 13.67
N VAL A 59 -7.84 5.07 12.35
CA VAL A 59 -7.98 6.22 11.45
C VAL A 59 -9.27 6.98 11.72
N PHE A 60 -10.39 6.27 11.86
CA PHE A 60 -11.68 6.86 12.20
C PHE A 60 -11.60 7.64 13.51
N TRP A 61 -11.09 7.02 14.57
CA TRP A 61 -10.94 7.65 15.87
C TRP A 61 -10.02 8.86 15.80
N GLY A 62 -8.82 8.74 15.21
CA GLY A 62 -7.89 9.87 15.09
C GLY A 62 -8.47 11.06 14.33
N THR A 63 -9.34 10.81 13.36
CA THR A 63 -9.98 11.86 12.55
C THR A 63 -11.15 12.54 13.27
N ILE A 64 -11.94 11.79 14.02
CA ILE A 64 -13.13 12.30 14.72
C ILE A 64 -12.78 12.87 16.11
N PHE A 65 -11.67 12.44 16.71
CA PHE A 65 -11.27 12.83 18.06
C PHE A 65 -11.18 14.35 18.30
N PRO A 66 -10.64 15.20 17.38
CA PRO A 66 -10.63 16.65 17.56
C PRO A 66 -12.03 17.23 17.78
N ILE A 67 -13.04 16.73 17.06
CA ILE A 67 -14.44 17.17 17.15
C ILE A 67 -15.05 16.75 18.48
N ILE A 68 -14.81 15.50 18.90
CA ILE A 68 -15.29 14.99 20.20
C ILE A 68 -14.66 15.76 21.35
N SER A 69 -13.35 16.01 21.29
CA SER A 69 -12.64 16.77 22.32
C SER A 69 -13.16 18.19 22.44
N GLU A 70 -13.43 18.86 21.31
CA GLU A 70 -14.02 20.18 21.28
C GLU A 70 -15.44 20.17 21.88
N ALA A 71 -16.27 19.20 21.52
CA ALA A 71 -17.64 19.09 22.02
C ALA A 71 -17.73 18.78 23.53
N VAL A 72 -16.83 17.94 24.05
CA VAL A 72 -16.90 17.45 25.44
C VAL A 72 -16.07 18.32 26.40
N ARG A 73 -14.89 18.78 25.96
CA ARG A 73 -13.93 19.51 26.82
C ARG A 73 -13.79 20.98 26.48
N GLY A 74 -14.42 21.46 25.39
CA GLY A 74 -14.26 22.83 24.90
C GLY A 74 -12.87 23.13 24.33
N VAL A 75 -12.01 22.12 24.18
CA VAL A 75 -10.64 22.27 23.66
C VAL A 75 -10.43 21.33 22.49
N LYS A 76 -9.98 21.88 21.37
CA LYS A 76 -9.67 21.14 20.16
C LYS A 76 -8.27 20.55 20.24
N ILE A 77 -8.18 19.23 20.36
CA ILE A 77 -6.90 18.51 20.31
C ILE A 77 -6.58 18.18 18.85
N THR A 78 -5.40 18.59 18.38
CA THR A 78 -4.92 18.27 17.03
C THR A 78 -4.23 16.91 17.01
N VAL A 79 -4.75 15.99 16.19
CA VAL A 79 -4.15 14.67 15.96
C VAL A 79 -3.38 14.71 14.64
N GLY A 80 -2.04 14.76 14.73
CA GLY A 80 -1.16 14.84 13.56
C GLY A 80 -0.57 13.50 13.12
N ALA A 81 0.26 13.54 12.07
CA ALA A 81 0.98 12.39 11.52
C ALA A 81 1.68 11.48 12.56
N PRO A 82 2.26 11.98 13.66
CA PRO A 82 2.89 11.11 14.67
C PRO A 82 1.94 10.04 15.25
N PHE A 83 0.69 10.39 15.55
CA PHE A 83 -0.30 9.45 16.06
C PHE A 83 -0.59 8.35 15.03
N PHE A 84 -0.89 8.74 13.78
CA PHE A 84 -1.20 7.78 12.72
C PHE A 84 -0.01 6.87 12.43
N ASN A 85 1.21 7.41 12.42
CA ASN A 85 2.41 6.61 12.17
C ASN A 85 2.66 5.63 13.31
N GLN A 86 2.49 6.04 14.57
CA GLN A 86 2.66 5.15 15.74
C GLN A 86 1.71 3.95 15.71
N VAL A 87 0.48 4.13 15.23
CA VAL A 87 -0.52 3.06 15.19
C VAL A 87 -0.49 2.27 13.89
N ASN A 88 -0.48 2.94 12.74
CA ASN A 88 -0.66 2.30 11.43
C ASN A 88 0.62 1.66 10.89
N VAL A 89 1.82 2.13 11.26
CA VAL A 89 3.07 1.51 10.80
C VAL A 89 3.20 0.08 11.36
N PRO A 90 3.02 -0.19 12.67
CA PRO A 90 3.00 -1.56 13.18
C PRO A 90 1.93 -2.46 12.52
N ILE A 91 0.71 -1.96 12.35
CA ILE A 91 -0.37 -2.70 11.70
C ILE A 91 -0.02 -3.01 10.24
N GLY A 92 0.51 -2.04 9.51
CA GLY A 92 0.97 -2.19 8.13
C GLY A 92 2.07 -3.25 8.01
N MET A 93 3.06 -3.25 8.92
CA MET A 93 4.09 -4.29 8.95
C MET A 93 3.51 -5.68 9.25
N ALA A 94 2.53 -5.77 10.16
CA ALA A 94 1.84 -7.03 10.42
C ALA A 94 1.09 -7.55 9.19
N LEU A 95 0.39 -6.67 8.46
CA LEU A 95 -0.28 -7.00 7.19
C LEU A 95 0.72 -7.44 6.10
N LEU A 96 1.87 -6.76 6.01
CA LEU A 96 2.93 -7.15 5.09
C LEU A 96 3.50 -8.53 5.45
N ALA A 97 3.76 -8.81 6.72
CA ALA A 97 4.21 -10.12 7.18
C ALA A 97 3.18 -11.22 6.86
N LEU A 98 1.89 -10.97 7.13
CA LEU A 98 0.80 -11.90 6.80
C LEU A 98 0.74 -12.19 5.30
N THR A 99 1.03 -11.21 4.44
CA THR A 99 1.08 -11.40 2.98
C THR A 99 2.09 -12.48 2.56
N GLY A 100 3.23 -12.58 3.25
CA GLY A 100 4.23 -13.64 3.00
C GLY A 100 3.96 -14.94 3.79
N ILE A 101 3.37 -14.85 4.98
CA ILE A 101 3.11 -16.02 5.84
C ILE A 101 1.96 -16.86 5.29
N CYS A 102 0.86 -16.23 4.83
CA CYS A 102 -0.36 -16.92 4.38
C CYS A 102 -0.12 -17.94 3.24
N PRO A 103 0.65 -17.62 2.18
CA PRO A 103 0.95 -18.59 1.12
C PRO A 103 1.70 -19.83 1.62
N LEU A 104 2.59 -19.66 2.61
CA LEU A 104 3.48 -20.72 3.09
C LEU A 104 2.81 -21.72 4.05
N ILE A 105 1.77 -21.29 4.79
CA ILE A 105 1.00 -22.17 5.67
C ILE A 105 0.01 -22.97 4.79
N ALA A 106 -0.03 -24.31 4.89
CA ALA A 106 -0.95 -25.14 4.10
C ALA A 106 -2.38 -25.20 4.69
N TRP A 107 -3.37 -25.60 3.87
CA TRP A 107 -4.83 -25.54 4.18
C TRP A 107 -5.32 -26.46 5.32
N ARG A 108 -4.46 -27.26 5.97
CA ARG A 108 -4.66 -27.89 7.30
C ARG A 108 -3.41 -28.72 7.64
N LYS A 109 -3.01 -28.72 8.93
CA LYS A 109 -1.87 -29.47 9.52
C LYS A 109 -0.65 -29.58 8.60
N ALA A 110 0.07 -28.47 8.40
CA ALA A 110 1.41 -28.56 7.81
C ALA A 110 2.30 -29.37 8.77
N SER A 111 2.93 -30.44 8.31
CA SER A 111 3.96 -31.11 9.10
C SER A 111 5.08 -30.10 9.38
N GLU A 112 5.61 -30.09 10.60
CA GLU A 112 6.65 -29.14 11.04
C GLU A 112 7.83 -29.09 10.06
N ARG A 113 8.20 -30.26 9.51
CA ARG A 113 9.25 -30.40 8.49
C ARG A 113 8.95 -29.64 7.19
N ASN A 114 7.71 -29.69 6.70
CA ASN A 114 7.31 -28.98 5.48
C ASN A 114 7.20 -27.48 5.73
N LEU A 115 6.73 -27.08 6.91
CA LEU A 115 6.68 -25.68 7.30
C LEU A 115 8.09 -25.09 7.36
N ARG A 116 9.02 -25.74 8.09
CA ARG A 116 10.42 -25.30 8.18
C ARG A 116 11.05 -25.15 6.81
N ARG A 117 10.96 -26.17 5.94
CA ARG A 117 11.50 -26.11 4.56
C ARG A 117 10.92 -24.98 3.72
N SER A 118 9.64 -24.65 3.92
CA SER A 118 8.96 -23.61 3.15
C SER A 118 9.36 -22.20 3.60
N PHE A 119 9.61 -22.03 4.90
CA PHE A 119 10.01 -20.77 5.51
C PHE A 119 11.53 -20.49 5.44
N THR A 120 12.39 -21.51 5.39
CA THR A 120 13.85 -21.32 5.47
C THR A 120 14.35 -20.30 4.44
N ILE A 121 14.06 -20.49 3.15
CA ILE A 121 14.62 -19.63 2.10
C ILE A 121 14.10 -18.18 2.21
N PRO A 122 12.78 -17.91 2.29
CA PRO A 122 12.29 -16.56 2.47
C PRO A 122 12.80 -15.88 3.75
N LEU A 123 12.79 -16.60 4.88
CA LEU A 123 13.20 -16.05 6.17
C LEU A 123 14.70 -15.71 6.17
N SER A 124 15.54 -16.61 5.65
CA SER A 124 16.97 -16.34 5.50
C SER A 124 17.24 -15.15 4.58
N ALA A 125 16.48 -14.98 3.49
CA ALA A 125 16.61 -13.82 2.61
C ALA A 125 16.22 -12.51 3.30
N GLY A 126 15.13 -12.50 4.07
CA GLY A 126 14.73 -11.33 4.87
C GLY A 126 15.78 -10.97 5.94
N VAL A 127 16.24 -11.96 6.70
CA VAL A 127 17.30 -11.77 7.71
C VAL A 127 18.60 -11.27 7.09
N LEU A 128 19.02 -11.84 5.95
CA LEU A 128 20.19 -11.37 5.22
C LEU A 128 20.01 -9.93 4.76
N ALA A 129 18.84 -9.56 4.23
CA ALA A 129 18.55 -8.18 3.85
C ALA A 129 18.65 -7.23 5.05
N ALA A 130 18.11 -7.62 6.22
CA ALA A 130 18.23 -6.84 7.45
C ALA A 130 19.70 -6.62 7.86
N ILE A 131 20.52 -7.68 7.82
CA ILE A 131 21.96 -7.60 8.14
C ILE A 131 22.69 -6.68 7.17
N VAL A 132 22.48 -6.87 5.86
CA VAL A 132 23.11 -6.04 4.82
C VAL A 132 22.72 -4.57 4.99
N LEU A 133 21.44 -4.26 5.19
CA LEU A 133 20.98 -2.88 5.39
C LEU A 133 21.55 -2.25 6.67
N PHE A 134 21.65 -3.03 7.75
CA PHE A 134 22.27 -2.58 9.00
C PHE A 134 23.75 -2.25 8.83
N VAL A 135 24.50 -3.11 8.13
CA VAL A 135 25.93 -2.90 7.82
C VAL A 135 26.13 -1.69 6.90
N LEU A 136 25.22 -1.45 5.95
CA LEU A 136 25.21 -0.26 5.09
C LEU A 136 24.81 1.04 5.82
N GLY A 137 24.57 0.99 7.14
CA GLY A 137 24.36 2.16 7.99
C GLY A 137 22.89 2.47 8.31
N MET A 138 21.94 1.62 7.93
CA MET A 138 20.54 1.81 8.33
C MET A 138 20.36 1.50 9.82
N ARG A 139 20.08 2.53 10.62
CA ARG A 139 19.91 2.40 12.09
C ARG A 139 18.47 2.48 12.57
N SER A 140 17.56 3.01 11.76
CA SER A 140 16.15 3.11 12.13
C SER A 140 15.48 1.73 12.08
N LEU A 141 14.79 1.36 13.15
CA LEU A 141 14.17 0.05 13.31
C LEU A 141 13.04 -0.20 12.30
N TYR A 142 12.13 0.78 12.13
CA TYR A 142 10.97 0.61 11.26
C TYR A 142 11.34 0.36 9.79
N PRO A 143 12.23 1.14 9.15
CA PRO A 143 12.66 0.87 7.78
C PRO A 143 13.39 -0.46 7.63
N LEU A 144 14.20 -0.84 8.61
CA LEU A 144 14.95 -2.10 8.58
C LEU A 144 13.99 -3.30 8.61
N ILE A 145 12.98 -3.28 9.48
CA ILE A 145 11.92 -4.30 9.50
C ILE A 145 11.12 -4.29 8.21
N ALA A 146 10.69 -3.12 7.73
CA ALA A 146 9.85 -3.00 6.55
C ALA A 146 10.54 -3.53 5.29
N PHE A 147 11.82 -3.18 5.04
CA PHE A 147 12.56 -3.71 3.90
C PHE A 147 12.89 -5.20 4.05
N SER A 148 13.21 -5.67 5.25
CA SER A 148 13.41 -7.10 5.52
C SER A 148 12.14 -7.92 5.22
N LEU A 149 10.98 -7.43 5.67
CA LEU A 149 9.68 -8.03 5.36
C LEU A 149 9.37 -7.96 3.87
N ALA A 150 9.65 -6.84 3.20
CA ALA A 150 9.46 -6.71 1.76
C ALA A 150 10.26 -7.77 0.98
N VAL A 151 11.51 -8.02 1.37
CA VAL A 151 12.35 -9.09 0.78
C VAL A 151 11.78 -10.47 1.10
N PHE A 152 11.41 -10.74 2.35
CA PHE A 152 10.77 -12.00 2.77
C PHE A 152 9.52 -12.31 1.93
N VAL A 153 8.63 -11.32 1.76
CA VAL A 153 7.39 -11.47 0.98
C VAL A 153 7.70 -11.65 -0.51
N MET A 154 8.60 -10.84 -1.07
CA MET A 154 8.99 -10.94 -2.48
C MET A 154 9.57 -12.32 -2.80
N VAL A 155 10.51 -12.81 -1.99
CA VAL A 155 11.11 -14.14 -2.16
C VAL A 155 10.06 -15.24 -2.02
N THR A 156 9.13 -15.10 -1.08
CA THR A 156 8.00 -16.02 -0.94
C THR A 156 7.17 -16.11 -2.22
N ILE A 157 6.78 -14.96 -2.78
CA ILE A 157 5.98 -14.91 -4.01
C ILE A 157 6.75 -15.51 -5.19
N ILE A 158 8.03 -15.16 -5.34
CA ILE A 158 8.90 -15.71 -6.40
C ILE A 158 8.98 -17.24 -6.29
N LEU A 159 9.14 -17.78 -5.08
CA LEU A 159 9.18 -19.23 -4.87
C LEU A 159 7.85 -19.91 -5.18
N GLU A 160 6.71 -19.28 -4.89
CA GLU A 160 5.39 -19.80 -5.24
C GLU A 160 5.22 -19.88 -6.78
N PHE A 161 5.63 -18.83 -7.50
CA PHE A 161 5.64 -18.86 -8.97
C PHE A 161 6.59 -19.93 -9.52
N TYR A 162 7.82 -19.99 -9.00
CA TYR A 162 8.83 -20.94 -9.46
C TYR A 162 8.41 -22.39 -9.22
N ARG A 163 7.96 -22.73 -8.00
CA ARG A 163 7.50 -24.08 -7.64
C ARG A 163 6.28 -24.48 -8.46
N GLY A 164 5.32 -23.56 -8.64
CA GLY A 164 4.14 -23.77 -9.46
C GLY A 164 4.49 -24.02 -10.93
N ALA A 165 5.37 -23.20 -11.52
CA ALA A 165 5.78 -23.32 -12.90
C ALA A 165 6.61 -24.59 -13.15
N LYS A 166 7.52 -24.95 -12.24
CA LYS A 166 8.32 -26.17 -12.32
C LYS A 166 7.47 -27.43 -12.22
N ALA A 167 6.54 -27.50 -11.27
CA ALA A 167 5.61 -28.61 -11.16
C ALA A 167 4.75 -28.74 -12.43
N ARG A 168 4.34 -27.61 -13.00
CA ARG A 168 3.57 -27.58 -14.25
C ARG A 168 4.38 -28.09 -15.43
N ALA A 169 5.62 -27.60 -15.61
CA ALA A 169 6.53 -28.01 -16.67
C ALA A 169 6.71 -29.54 -16.67
N HIS A 170 6.95 -30.13 -15.51
CA HIS A 170 7.08 -31.58 -15.37
C HIS A 170 5.77 -32.33 -15.66
N SER A 171 4.64 -31.87 -15.12
CA SER A 171 3.34 -32.54 -15.29
C SER A 171 2.78 -32.48 -16.72
N ALA A 172 3.08 -31.40 -17.45
CA ALA A 172 2.53 -31.13 -18.77
C ALA A 172 3.56 -31.32 -19.90
N GLN A 173 4.80 -31.72 -19.55
CA GLN A 173 5.94 -31.82 -20.48
C GLN A 173 6.11 -30.55 -21.34
N LEU A 174 5.97 -29.39 -20.71
CA LEU A 174 6.10 -28.07 -21.35
C LEU A 174 7.43 -27.43 -20.96
N ASP A 175 7.98 -26.63 -21.86
CA ASP A 175 9.07 -25.70 -21.53
C ASP A 175 8.67 -24.77 -20.39
N PHE A 176 9.64 -24.35 -19.58
CA PHE A 176 9.39 -23.54 -18.38
C PHE A 176 8.58 -22.27 -18.66
N VAL A 177 8.90 -21.54 -19.75
CA VAL A 177 8.20 -20.30 -20.12
C VAL A 177 6.74 -20.56 -20.47
N ARG A 178 6.47 -21.63 -21.23
CA ARG A 178 5.10 -22.05 -21.59
C ARG A 178 4.35 -22.53 -20.34
N ALA A 179 5.02 -23.28 -19.47
CA ALA A 179 4.45 -23.75 -18.21
C ALA A 179 4.10 -22.59 -17.26
N PHE A 180 4.92 -21.54 -17.20
CA PHE A 180 4.66 -20.33 -16.42
C PHE A 180 3.42 -19.59 -16.93
N TRP A 181 3.31 -19.39 -18.24
CA TRP A 181 2.13 -18.73 -18.82
C TRP A 181 0.85 -19.54 -18.65
N ASP A 182 0.93 -20.86 -18.87
CA ASP A 182 -0.19 -21.78 -18.67
C ASP A 182 -0.64 -21.82 -17.21
N LEU A 183 0.30 -21.76 -16.26
CA LEU A 183 0.03 -21.65 -14.82
C LEU A 183 -0.77 -20.38 -14.48
N LEU A 184 -0.30 -19.23 -14.98
CA LEU A 184 -0.95 -17.93 -14.75
C LEU A 184 -2.37 -17.91 -15.33
N MET A 185 -2.55 -18.45 -16.54
CA MET A 185 -3.84 -18.43 -17.23
C MET A 185 -4.86 -19.45 -16.71
N ARG A 186 -4.41 -20.54 -16.08
CA ARG A 186 -5.30 -21.57 -15.50
C ARG A 186 -5.76 -21.26 -14.08
N ASN A 187 -4.94 -20.55 -13.31
CA ASN A 187 -5.27 -20.20 -11.93
C ASN A 187 -5.13 -18.69 -11.71
N LYS A 188 -5.87 -17.94 -12.54
CA LYS A 188 -5.82 -16.48 -12.63
C LYS A 188 -6.09 -15.80 -11.31
N ARG A 189 -7.05 -16.28 -10.53
CA ARG A 189 -7.37 -15.72 -9.21
C ARG A 189 -6.19 -15.81 -8.25
N ARG A 190 -5.52 -16.97 -8.17
CA ARG A 190 -4.37 -17.17 -7.28
C ARG A 190 -3.17 -16.34 -7.73
N TYR A 191 -2.75 -16.49 -8.99
CA TYR A 191 -1.54 -15.85 -9.48
C TYR A 191 -1.72 -14.36 -9.79
N GLY A 192 -2.92 -13.93 -10.16
CA GLY A 192 -3.31 -12.52 -10.20
C GLY A 192 -3.27 -11.89 -8.80
N GLY A 193 -3.75 -12.60 -7.78
CA GLY A 193 -3.58 -12.20 -6.38
C GLY A 193 -2.12 -12.05 -5.95
N TYR A 194 -1.23 -12.97 -6.37
CA TYR A 194 0.21 -12.80 -6.14
C TYR A 194 0.81 -11.60 -6.86
N ILE A 195 0.35 -11.25 -8.07
CA ILE A 195 0.77 -10.02 -8.76
C ILE A 195 0.31 -8.78 -7.97
N VAL A 196 -0.91 -8.78 -7.43
CA VAL A 196 -1.38 -7.70 -6.53
C VAL A 196 -0.46 -7.58 -5.31
N HIS A 197 -0.07 -8.68 -4.69
CA HIS A 197 0.85 -8.65 -3.55
C HIS A 197 2.25 -8.15 -3.92
N ILE A 198 2.74 -8.39 -5.13
CA ILE A 198 3.98 -7.74 -5.63
C ILE A 198 3.79 -6.21 -5.65
N GLY A 199 2.66 -5.73 -6.16
CA GLY A 199 2.32 -4.31 -6.14
C GLY A 199 2.28 -3.72 -4.72
N ILE A 200 1.70 -4.45 -3.75
CA ILE A 200 1.72 -4.07 -2.33
C ILE A 200 3.15 -3.97 -1.80
N VAL A 201 4.02 -4.94 -2.09
CA VAL A 201 5.45 -4.87 -1.69
C VAL A 201 6.12 -3.62 -2.24
N MET A 202 5.87 -3.27 -3.51
CA MET A 202 6.43 -2.07 -4.14
C MET A 202 5.94 -0.78 -3.46
N ILE A 203 4.65 -0.72 -3.09
CA ILE A 203 4.09 0.41 -2.34
C ILE A 203 4.76 0.53 -0.96
N PHE A 204 4.94 -0.57 -0.22
CA PHE A 204 5.62 -0.56 1.07
C PHE A 204 7.08 -0.10 0.96
N VAL A 205 7.79 -0.54 -0.09
CA VAL A 205 9.16 -0.06 -0.39
C VAL A 205 9.15 1.44 -0.68
N GLY A 206 8.19 1.92 -1.47
CA GLY A 206 8.03 3.33 -1.81
C GLY A 206 7.74 4.20 -0.58
N ILE A 207 6.77 3.81 0.26
CA ILE A 207 6.40 4.52 1.50
C ILE A 207 7.55 4.52 2.51
N THR A 208 8.20 3.38 2.70
CA THR A 208 9.33 3.27 3.63
C THR A 208 10.50 4.11 3.14
N GLY A 209 10.79 4.06 1.85
CA GLY A 209 11.83 4.85 1.22
C GLY A 209 11.60 6.35 1.34
N SER A 210 10.41 6.80 0.94
CA SER A 210 10.04 8.21 0.92
C SER A 210 10.00 8.81 2.32
N SER A 211 9.54 8.08 3.33
CA SER A 211 9.49 8.56 4.71
C SER A 211 10.83 8.51 5.44
N ALA A 212 11.62 7.45 5.25
CA ALA A 212 12.84 7.24 6.02
C ALA A 212 14.05 8.03 5.51
N PHE A 213 14.06 8.37 4.21
CA PHE A 213 15.23 8.95 3.53
C PHE A 213 14.96 10.31 2.89
N GLN A 214 13.81 10.91 3.16
CA GLN A 214 13.52 12.28 2.75
C GLN A 214 14.54 13.25 3.35
N LYS A 215 15.02 14.18 2.52
CA LYS A 215 15.85 15.31 2.93
C LYS A 215 15.09 16.59 2.64
N GLU A 216 15.09 17.51 3.60
CA GLU A 216 14.43 18.80 3.50
C GLU A 216 15.42 19.92 3.83
N LYS A 217 15.32 21.04 3.12
CA LYS A 217 16.01 22.28 3.47
C LYS A 217 15.11 23.46 3.14
N ALA A 218 15.02 24.39 4.08
CA ALA A 218 14.37 25.68 3.87
C ALA A 218 15.41 26.78 3.83
N ALA A 219 15.23 27.76 2.95
CA ALA A 219 16.14 28.90 2.84
C ALA A 219 15.39 30.14 2.36
N PHE A 220 15.85 31.30 2.81
CA PHE A 220 15.44 32.60 2.30
C PHE A 220 16.51 33.08 1.33
N LEU A 221 16.16 33.25 0.06
CA LEU A 221 17.12 33.51 -1.02
C LEU A 221 16.81 34.85 -1.68
N ALA A 222 17.86 35.61 -2.00
CA ALA A 222 17.79 36.74 -2.93
C ALA A 222 18.07 36.27 -4.36
N PRO A 223 17.60 36.97 -5.41
CA PRO A 223 17.91 36.61 -6.79
C PRO A 223 19.43 36.54 -7.00
N GLY A 224 19.91 35.44 -7.59
CA GLY A 224 21.33 35.11 -7.72
C GLY A 224 21.88 34.18 -6.64
N ASP A 225 21.19 34.04 -5.49
CA ASP A 225 21.57 33.08 -4.45
C ASP A 225 21.26 31.65 -4.87
N SER A 226 21.92 30.70 -4.20
CA SER A 226 21.71 29.27 -4.44
C SER A 226 21.50 28.47 -3.17
N LEU A 227 20.80 27.35 -3.32
CA LEU A 227 20.54 26.36 -2.29
C LEU A 227 21.04 24.99 -2.70
N GLN A 228 21.91 24.41 -1.88
CA GLN A 228 22.39 23.04 -2.08
C GLN A 228 21.68 22.05 -1.16
N ILE A 229 21.19 20.94 -1.75
CA ILE A 229 20.54 19.83 -1.05
C ILE A 229 20.71 18.51 -1.83
N ALA A 230 21.18 17.45 -1.16
CA ALA A 230 21.26 16.08 -1.70
C ALA A 230 21.92 15.95 -3.10
N GLY A 231 22.92 16.79 -3.40
CA GLY A 231 23.64 16.81 -4.68
C GLY A 231 22.97 17.67 -5.77
N TYR A 232 21.87 18.33 -5.46
CA TYR A 232 21.28 19.39 -6.28
C TYR A 232 21.79 20.76 -5.83
N THR A 233 22.00 21.64 -6.81
CA THR A 233 22.18 23.08 -6.60
C THR A 233 21.02 23.78 -7.29
N LEU A 234 20.27 24.56 -6.54
CA LEU A 234 19.12 25.30 -7.03
C LEU A 234 19.47 26.79 -7.00
N HIS A 235 19.52 27.44 -8.15
CA HIS A 235 19.82 28.86 -8.30
C HIS A 235 18.53 29.65 -8.47
N TYR A 236 18.32 30.61 -7.60
CA TYR A 236 17.12 31.43 -7.62
C TYR A 236 17.27 32.59 -8.60
N GLN A 237 16.39 32.67 -9.59
CA GLN A 237 16.47 33.65 -10.68
C GLN A 237 15.64 34.93 -10.45
N GLY A 238 14.71 34.90 -9.50
CA GLY A 238 13.80 36.01 -9.21
C GLY A 238 12.32 35.61 -9.25
N LEU A 239 11.43 36.56 -8.92
CA LEU A 239 9.99 36.37 -9.02
C LEU A 239 9.45 36.97 -10.32
N GLU A 240 8.42 36.32 -10.84
CA GLU A 240 7.62 36.79 -11.94
C GLU A 240 6.16 36.87 -11.49
N ASN A 241 5.57 38.06 -11.61
CA ASN A 241 4.17 38.27 -11.33
C ASN A 241 3.37 38.11 -12.63
N ARG A 242 2.49 37.12 -12.67
CA ARG A 242 1.56 36.86 -13.78
C ARG A 242 0.14 37.06 -13.28
N SER A 243 -0.69 37.73 -14.07
CA SER A 243 -2.13 37.85 -13.77
C SER A 243 -2.93 37.12 -14.82
N THR A 244 -3.91 36.33 -14.37
CA THR A 244 -4.95 35.74 -15.21
C THR A 244 -6.30 36.39 -14.89
N ASN A 245 -7.35 36.02 -15.63
CA ASN A 245 -8.72 36.49 -15.34
C ASN A 245 -9.24 36.04 -13.97
N HIS A 246 -8.65 35.00 -13.39
CA HIS A 246 -9.16 34.32 -12.19
C HIS A 246 -8.19 34.34 -11.00
N ALA A 247 -6.89 34.56 -11.24
CA ALA A 247 -5.87 34.53 -10.20
C ALA A 247 -4.70 35.47 -10.47
N GLN A 248 -4.12 36.00 -9.38
CA GLN A 248 -2.78 36.58 -9.38
C GLN A 248 -1.77 35.50 -9.01
N ILE A 249 -0.76 35.30 -9.84
CA ILE A 249 0.21 34.21 -9.75
C ILE A 249 1.59 34.82 -9.52
N MET A 250 2.22 34.46 -8.42
CA MET A 250 3.63 34.74 -8.18
C MET A 250 4.43 33.47 -8.44
N ALA A 251 5.23 33.45 -9.50
CA ALA A 251 6.09 32.33 -9.86
C ALA A 251 7.55 32.67 -9.54
N ALA A 252 8.32 31.70 -9.06
CA ALA A 252 9.76 31.87 -8.84
C ALA A 252 10.56 31.03 -9.83
N GLY A 253 11.48 31.64 -10.58
CA GLY A 253 12.39 30.89 -11.45
C GLY A 253 13.47 30.19 -10.62
N MET A 254 13.53 28.87 -10.67
CA MET A 254 14.51 28.07 -9.93
C MET A 254 15.29 27.16 -10.89
N GLN A 255 16.50 27.56 -11.27
CA GLN A 255 17.36 26.75 -12.13
C GLN A 255 17.99 25.63 -11.32
N VAL A 256 17.78 24.39 -11.75
CA VAL A 256 18.25 23.20 -11.04
C VAL A 256 19.43 22.58 -11.77
N GLU A 257 20.50 22.36 -11.02
CA GLU A 257 21.70 21.67 -11.46
C GLU A 257 21.94 20.42 -10.61
N ARG A 258 22.60 19.42 -11.20
CA ARG A 258 23.09 18.24 -10.48
C ARG A 258 24.47 17.88 -10.99
N SER A 259 25.43 17.74 -10.08
CA SER A 259 26.83 17.45 -10.42
C SER A 259 27.42 18.41 -11.45
N GLY A 260 27.11 19.70 -11.33
CA GLY A 260 27.60 20.77 -12.22
C GLY A 260 26.98 20.82 -13.61
N LYS A 261 25.95 20.01 -13.89
CA LYS A 261 25.19 20.06 -15.16
C LYS A 261 23.80 20.64 -14.91
N ALA A 262 23.41 21.60 -15.74
CA ALA A 262 22.04 22.11 -15.78
C ALA A 262 21.07 20.99 -16.15
N LEU A 263 20.02 20.81 -15.34
CA LEU A 263 18.97 19.82 -15.55
C LEU A 263 17.73 20.44 -16.20
N LEU A 264 17.14 21.44 -15.52
CA LEU A 264 15.94 22.16 -15.94
C LEU A 264 15.71 23.38 -15.05
N THR A 265 14.77 24.25 -15.44
CA THR A 265 14.27 25.33 -14.58
C THR A 265 12.87 24.95 -14.07
N MET A 266 12.68 25.06 -12.75
CA MET A 266 11.42 24.80 -12.05
C MET A 266 10.75 26.13 -11.73
N TYR A 267 9.41 26.15 -11.76
CA TYR A 267 8.61 27.34 -11.48
C TYR A 267 7.57 27.05 -10.38
N PRO A 268 7.96 26.99 -9.10
CA PRO A 268 6.98 26.95 -8.02
C PRO A 268 6.19 28.26 -7.96
N GLU A 269 4.89 28.16 -7.64
CA GLU A 269 3.99 29.30 -7.68
C GLU A 269 3.16 29.46 -6.40
N ARG A 270 2.76 30.71 -6.12
CA ARG A 270 1.67 31.04 -5.21
C ARG A 270 0.57 31.75 -5.99
N GLN A 271 -0.64 31.22 -5.92
CA GLN A 271 -1.79 31.69 -6.68
C GLN A 271 -2.86 32.24 -5.72
N LYS A 272 -3.17 33.52 -5.86
CA LYS A 272 -4.27 34.18 -5.14
C LYS A 272 -5.49 34.25 -6.04
N HIS A 273 -6.48 33.43 -5.74
CA HIS A 273 -7.76 33.40 -6.45
C HIS A 273 -8.72 34.45 -5.86
N ARG A 274 -9.59 35.03 -6.69
CA ARG A 274 -10.56 36.04 -6.22
C ARG A 274 -11.53 35.44 -5.21
N GLY A 275 -11.59 36.02 -4.00
CA GLY A 275 -12.49 35.57 -2.92
C GLY A 275 -12.08 34.28 -2.22
N HIS A 276 -10.87 33.78 -2.48
CA HIS A 276 -10.34 32.55 -1.88
C HIS A 276 -8.94 32.78 -1.29
N ASP A 277 -8.53 31.85 -0.44
CA ASP A 277 -7.19 31.83 0.14
C ASP A 277 -6.11 31.58 -0.92
N VAL A 278 -4.88 31.96 -0.59
CA VAL A 278 -3.71 31.73 -1.45
C VAL A 278 -3.39 30.23 -1.45
N VAL A 279 -3.31 29.65 -2.65
CA VAL A 279 -2.90 28.26 -2.86
C VAL A 279 -1.48 28.22 -3.43
N SER A 280 -0.75 27.13 -3.20
CA SER A 280 0.61 26.95 -3.72
C SER A 280 0.64 25.86 -4.78
N GLU A 281 1.23 26.15 -5.94
CA GLU A 281 1.55 25.16 -6.96
C GLU A 281 3.01 24.73 -6.76
N VAL A 282 3.21 23.47 -6.41
CA VAL A 282 4.53 22.94 -6.10
C VAL A 282 5.20 22.49 -7.39
N ALA A 283 6.42 22.95 -7.65
CA ALA A 283 7.18 22.43 -8.78
C ALA A 283 7.79 21.08 -8.39
N ILE A 284 7.52 20.05 -9.20
CA ILE A 284 7.95 18.68 -8.93
C ILE A 284 8.72 18.14 -10.14
N ARG A 285 9.92 17.61 -9.89
CA ARG A 285 10.66 16.82 -10.87
C ARG A 285 10.67 15.36 -10.41
N GLN A 286 9.92 14.52 -11.12
CA GLN A 286 9.77 13.10 -10.78
C GLN A 286 10.85 12.23 -11.44
N THR A 287 11.40 11.26 -10.71
CA THR A 287 12.20 10.18 -11.29
C THR A 287 11.97 8.85 -10.59
N PRO A 288 12.33 7.70 -11.21
CA PRO A 288 12.25 6.41 -10.53
C PRO A 288 13.08 6.29 -9.26
N LYS A 289 14.12 7.11 -9.11
CA LYS A 289 15.03 7.10 -7.95
C LYS A 289 14.55 8.03 -6.84
N GLU A 290 14.22 9.26 -7.20
CA GLU A 290 13.83 10.32 -6.26
C GLU A 290 13.10 11.47 -6.96
N ASP A 291 12.26 12.16 -6.19
CA ASP A 291 11.51 13.31 -6.63
C ASP A 291 12.07 14.56 -5.94
N LEU A 292 12.25 15.64 -6.71
CA LEU A 292 12.65 16.95 -6.20
C LEU A 292 11.41 17.86 -6.17
N TYR A 293 11.07 18.33 -4.97
CA TYR A 293 9.99 19.26 -4.72
C TYR A 293 10.58 20.63 -4.40
N VAL A 294 10.09 21.67 -5.06
CA VAL A 294 10.43 23.06 -4.75
C VAL A 294 9.13 23.78 -4.44
N ILE A 295 9.04 24.37 -3.25
CA ILE A 295 7.86 25.07 -2.76
C ILE A 295 8.23 26.52 -2.52
N LEU A 296 7.49 27.45 -3.12
CA LEU A 296 7.53 28.88 -2.79
C LEU A 296 6.64 29.10 -1.57
N VAL A 297 7.24 29.28 -0.40
CA VAL A 297 6.51 29.42 0.88
C VAL A 297 6.03 30.85 1.05
N ASP A 298 6.94 31.80 0.91
CA ASP A 298 6.63 33.24 1.04
C ASP A 298 7.63 34.09 0.26
N PHE A 299 7.34 35.38 0.13
CA PHE A 299 8.22 36.33 -0.54
C PHE A 299 8.03 37.76 -0.04
N ASP A 300 9.05 38.60 -0.20
CA ASP A 300 9.01 40.01 0.17
C ASP A 300 9.01 40.96 -1.05
N ALA A 301 8.85 42.25 -0.76
CA ALA A 301 8.83 43.29 -1.79
C ALA A 301 10.20 43.48 -2.50
N ASN A 302 11.30 43.01 -1.89
CA ASN A 302 12.66 43.12 -2.41
C ASN A 302 13.06 41.91 -3.26
N GLN A 303 12.08 41.16 -3.80
CA GLN A 303 12.31 39.95 -4.61
C GLN A 303 13.01 38.82 -3.86
N ARG A 304 13.06 38.84 -2.52
CA ARG A 304 13.56 37.70 -1.76
C ARG A 304 12.43 36.72 -1.50
N ALA A 305 12.75 35.43 -1.54
CA ALA A 305 11.76 34.38 -1.41
C ALA A 305 12.19 33.29 -0.44
N GLN A 306 11.24 32.80 0.34
CA GLN A 306 11.39 31.64 1.18
C GLN A 306 11.05 30.39 0.37
N PHE A 307 12.00 29.47 0.26
CA PHE A 307 11.81 28.19 -0.38
C PHE A 307 11.87 27.07 0.64
N LYS A 308 11.03 26.05 0.43
CA LYS A 308 11.17 24.73 1.05
C LYS A 308 11.42 23.72 -0.05
N VAL A 309 12.60 23.09 -0.01
CA VAL A 309 13.04 22.13 -1.02
C VAL A 309 13.14 20.74 -0.38
N LEU A 310 12.53 19.75 -1.02
CA LEU A 310 12.51 18.38 -0.54
C LEU A 310 13.04 17.43 -1.62
N VAL A 311 13.89 16.49 -1.21
CA VAL A 311 14.31 15.37 -2.05
C VAL A 311 13.76 14.10 -1.41
N ILE A 312 12.78 13.50 -2.08
CA ILE A 312 12.01 12.37 -1.57
C ILE A 312 12.30 11.14 -2.45
N PRO A 313 13.02 10.13 -1.95
CA PRO A 313 13.34 8.95 -2.74
C PRO A 313 12.14 8.02 -2.87
N LEU A 314 12.14 7.21 -3.94
CA LEU A 314 11.25 6.07 -4.15
C LEU A 314 9.73 6.34 -4.25
N VAL A 315 9.28 7.60 -4.35
CA VAL A 315 7.85 7.95 -4.52
C VAL A 315 7.24 7.27 -5.75
N SER A 316 7.96 7.26 -6.87
CA SER A 316 7.52 6.59 -8.11
C SER A 316 7.13 5.12 -7.90
N TRP A 317 7.73 4.40 -6.96
CA TRP A 317 7.42 2.98 -6.71
C TRP A 317 6.05 2.77 -6.08
N ILE A 318 5.48 3.79 -5.42
CA ILE A 318 4.10 3.77 -4.93
C ILE A 318 3.15 3.69 -6.13
N TRP A 319 3.37 4.54 -7.13
CA TRP A 319 2.56 4.59 -8.34
C TRP A 319 2.73 3.34 -9.20
N ILE A 320 3.96 2.89 -9.42
CA ILE A 320 4.23 1.66 -10.17
C ILE A 320 3.57 0.46 -9.46
N GLY A 321 3.65 0.39 -8.13
CA GLY A 321 2.96 -0.64 -7.35
C GLY A 321 1.44 -0.61 -7.55
N GLY A 322 0.83 0.58 -7.59
CA GLY A 322 -0.59 0.74 -7.93
C GLY A 322 -0.94 0.22 -9.32
N VAL A 323 -0.13 0.50 -10.34
CA VAL A 323 -0.32 -0.04 -11.69
C VAL A 323 -0.20 -1.56 -11.70
N VAL A 324 0.77 -2.13 -10.99
CA VAL A 324 0.94 -3.59 -10.85
C VAL A 324 -0.28 -4.23 -10.18
N MET A 325 -0.85 -3.57 -9.16
CA MET A 325 -2.10 -4.04 -8.53
C MET A 325 -3.28 -4.04 -9.51
N ILE A 326 -3.42 -3.00 -10.35
CA ILE A 326 -4.46 -2.96 -11.39
C ILE A 326 -4.29 -4.14 -12.35
N VAL A 327 -3.07 -4.36 -12.85
CA VAL A 327 -2.78 -5.49 -13.75
C VAL A 327 -3.09 -6.83 -13.09
N GLY A 328 -2.66 -7.05 -11.84
CA GLY A 328 -2.96 -8.27 -11.09
C GLY A 328 -4.46 -8.50 -10.89
N THR A 329 -5.21 -7.42 -10.63
CA THR A 329 -6.67 -7.45 -10.47
C THR A 329 -7.36 -7.81 -11.78
N LEU A 330 -6.97 -7.19 -12.89
CA LEU A 330 -7.50 -7.51 -14.22
C LEU A 330 -7.25 -8.97 -14.61
N ILE A 331 -6.08 -9.50 -14.28
CA ILE A 331 -5.78 -10.93 -14.48
C ILE A 331 -6.72 -11.78 -13.62
N ALA A 332 -6.85 -11.48 -12.32
CA ALA A 332 -7.67 -12.25 -11.37
C ALA A 332 -9.17 -12.25 -11.72
N MET A 333 -9.68 -11.15 -12.29
CA MET A 333 -11.08 -11.01 -12.72
C MET A 333 -11.37 -11.65 -14.09
N GLY A 334 -10.34 -11.94 -14.89
CA GLY A 334 -10.52 -12.49 -16.23
C GLY A 334 -11.25 -13.84 -16.22
N PRO A 335 -12.09 -14.14 -17.24
CA PRO A 335 -12.89 -15.36 -17.26
C PRO A 335 -12.00 -16.61 -17.26
N ASP A 336 -12.38 -17.60 -16.46
CA ASP A 336 -11.70 -18.89 -16.43
C ASP A 336 -11.90 -19.61 -17.76
N ARG A 337 -10.83 -19.72 -18.57
CA ARG A 337 -10.88 -20.34 -19.90
C ARG A 337 -11.17 -21.85 -19.85
N PHE A 338 -11.16 -22.45 -18.67
CA PHE A 338 -11.40 -23.88 -18.47
C PHE A 338 -12.41 -24.13 -17.34
N LYS A 339 -13.69 -23.83 -17.59
CA LYS A 339 -14.75 -24.70 -17.03
C LYS A 339 -14.52 -26.08 -17.64
N LYS A 340 -13.88 -26.99 -16.90
CA LYS A 340 -13.97 -28.42 -17.23
C LYS A 340 -15.45 -28.75 -17.34
N LYS A 341 -15.84 -29.39 -18.45
CA LYS A 341 -17.08 -30.15 -18.56
C LYS A 341 -17.16 -31.10 -17.35
N THR A 342 -17.82 -30.70 -16.28
CA THR A 342 -18.55 -31.62 -15.40
C THR A 342 -19.90 -31.87 -16.07
N ALA A 343 -19.85 -32.39 -17.29
CA ALA A 343 -20.97 -33.02 -17.94
C ALA A 343 -20.61 -34.51 -17.94
N ASN A 344 -21.42 -35.33 -17.28
CA ASN A 344 -21.37 -36.79 -17.23
C ASN A 344 -20.34 -37.42 -16.28
N LEU A 345 -20.43 -37.10 -14.99
CA LEU A 345 -20.22 -38.16 -13.98
C LEU A 345 -21.59 -38.80 -13.75
N PRO A 346 -21.77 -40.12 -13.95
CA PRO A 346 -23.03 -40.77 -13.62
C PRO A 346 -23.32 -40.53 -12.15
N GLU A 347 -24.55 -40.09 -11.85
CA GLU A 347 -25.04 -40.00 -10.48
C GLU A 347 -24.67 -41.29 -9.74
N ARG A 348 -23.84 -41.19 -8.70
CA ARG A 348 -23.69 -42.28 -7.76
C ARG A 348 -25.06 -42.49 -7.12
N LYS A 349 -25.75 -43.56 -7.53
CA LYS A 349 -26.98 -44.02 -6.86
C LYS A 349 -26.72 -44.07 -5.37
N PRO A 350 -27.63 -43.53 -4.52
CA PRO A 350 -27.47 -43.61 -3.08
C PRO A 350 -27.34 -45.08 -2.67
N ALA A 351 -26.34 -45.38 -1.85
CA ALA A 351 -26.09 -46.71 -1.34
C ALA A 351 -27.38 -47.26 -0.71
N ARG A 352 -27.83 -48.41 -1.20
CA ARG A 352 -28.97 -49.15 -0.65
C ARG A 352 -28.65 -49.39 0.83
N ARG A 353 -29.47 -48.83 1.72
CA ARG A 353 -29.41 -49.06 3.16
C ARG A 353 -29.53 -50.58 3.37
N VAL A 354 -28.43 -51.22 3.77
CA VAL A 354 -28.43 -52.64 4.16
C VAL A 354 -29.37 -52.73 5.35
N LYS A 355 -30.48 -53.45 5.20
CA LYS A 355 -31.33 -53.81 6.34
C LYS A 355 -30.49 -54.74 7.22
N GLU A 356 -30.30 -54.34 8.46
CA GLU A 356 -29.82 -55.23 9.52
C GLU A 356 -30.68 -56.50 9.52
N VAL A 357 -30.02 -57.64 9.44
CA VAL A 357 -30.63 -58.94 9.65
C VAL A 357 -30.80 -59.07 11.16
N GLU A 358 -32.05 -58.99 11.63
CA GLU A 358 -32.44 -59.48 12.95
C GLU A 358 -32.08 -60.97 13.01
N HIS A 359 -31.09 -61.31 13.84
CA HIS A 359 -30.96 -62.66 14.36
C HIS A 359 -32.03 -62.85 15.43
N ALA A 360 -33.02 -63.69 15.12
CA ALA A 360 -33.87 -64.34 16.10
C ALA A 360 -33.73 -65.86 15.94
N ILE A 361 -33.42 -66.50 17.08
CA ILE A 361 -33.43 -67.93 17.42
C ILE A 361 -32.17 -68.71 17.04
#